data_AF-A0A1U7NW53-F1
#
_entry.id   AF-A0A1U7NW53-F1
#
_cell.length_a   1.000
_cell.length_b   1.000
_cell.length_c   1.000
_cell.angle_alpha   90.00
_cell.angle_beta   90.00
_cell.angle_gamma   90.00
#
_symmetry.space_group_name_H-M   'P 1'
#
loop_
_entity.id
_entity.type
_entity.pdbx_description
1 polymer ?
#
loop_
_entity_poly.entity_id
_entity_poly.type
_entity_poly.pdbx_seq_one_letter_code
_entity_poly.pdbx_strand_id
1 'polypeptide(L)'
;MVLHLPNEMMAAQVEKNVSTLRLWTPLLEELGYIDARPHYTTMTTPGGQRIPVIDGTLYAICLQPGHKAKLTYQDLSAQYRNLDEDRLAGRTAYRVVQRAEKLGQQETANAENANRVLDGEKNMRGSTASPMKAQYLREQLKAWAVTPGQVQDPLFADPRIFSPDELEEAVRTVQDVIYLLPAVAESEANKRAALVGILGTALAHALDDDHSQRWYCKAIWNAWNAEVEGRGGLQVLAAQLARLDVDRHEWGSLKRPAALLNARLRAA
;
A
#
# COMPACT_ATOMS: atom_id res chain seq x y z
N MET A 1 -0.21 8.31 -0.38
CA MET A 1 0.42 7.09 -0.96
C MET A 1 0.89 7.41 -2.36
N VAL A 2 2.09 6.99 -2.75
CA VAL A 2 2.62 7.13 -4.12
C VAL A 2 2.95 5.75 -4.67
N LEU A 3 2.48 5.45 -5.88
CA LEU A 3 2.73 4.18 -6.56
C LEU A 3 3.49 4.42 -7.86
N HIS A 4 4.56 3.65 -8.12
CA HIS A 4 5.22 3.61 -9.43
C HIS A 4 4.68 2.44 -10.24
N LEU A 5 3.99 2.74 -11.34
CA LEU A 5 3.27 1.72 -12.12
C LEU A 5 3.54 1.88 -13.62
N PRO A 6 3.73 0.78 -14.36
CA PRO A 6 3.87 0.84 -15.80
C PRO A 6 2.49 0.94 -16.45
N ASN A 7 2.35 1.87 -17.39
CA ASN A 7 1.06 2.13 -18.04
C ASN A 7 0.55 0.90 -18.81
N GLU A 8 1.44 0.07 -19.35
CA GLU A 8 1.10 -1.12 -20.11
C GLU A 8 0.43 -2.19 -19.23
N MET A 9 0.98 -2.45 -18.04
CA MET A 9 0.37 -3.43 -17.13
C MET A 9 -0.90 -2.89 -16.50
N MET A 10 -0.94 -1.59 -16.18
CA MET A 10 -2.17 -0.94 -15.70
C MET A 10 -3.28 -1.06 -16.75
N ALA A 11 -2.98 -0.77 -18.01
CA ALA A 11 -3.94 -0.86 -19.11
C ALA A 11 -4.42 -2.29 -19.29
N ALA A 12 -3.50 -3.27 -19.25
CA ALA A 12 -3.82 -4.69 -19.31
C ALA A 12 -4.71 -5.15 -18.15
N GLN A 13 -4.48 -4.65 -16.93
CA GLN A 13 -5.25 -5.01 -15.73
C GLN A 13 -6.69 -4.50 -15.79
N VAL A 14 -6.91 -3.30 -16.31
CA VAL A 14 -8.26 -2.72 -16.47
C VAL A 14 -8.91 -3.08 -17.81
N GLU A 15 -8.24 -3.93 -18.61
CA GLU A 15 -8.68 -4.36 -19.94
C GLU A 15 -8.97 -3.18 -20.89
N LYS A 16 -8.09 -2.18 -20.87
CA LYS A 16 -8.14 -1.00 -21.76
C LYS A 16 -6.82 -0.80 -22.49
N ASN A 17 -6.85 0.13 -23.43
CA ASN A 17 -5.65 0.60 -24.11
C ASN A 17 -4.94 1.65 -23.25
N VAL A 18 -3.62 1.75 -23.41
CA VAL A 18 -2.81 2.80 -22.77
C VAL A 18 -3.34 4.20 -23.08
N SER A 19 -3.86 4.43 -24.29
CA SER A 19 -4.49 5.69 -24.68
C SER A 19 -5.72 6.02 -23.84
N THR A 20 -6.49 5.02 -23.40
CA THR A 20 -7.65 5.22 -22.52
C THR A 20 -7.20 5.68 -21.14
N LEU A 21 -6.15 5.07 -20.58
CA LEU A 21 -5.58 5.54 -19.32
C LEU A 21 -5.13 7.00 -19.41
N ARG A 22 -4.46 7.38 -20.51
CA ARG A 22 -4.04 8.78 -20.73
C ARG A 22 -5.21 9.77 -20.74
N LEU A 23 -6.40 9.34 -21.18
CA LEU A 23 -7.61 10.16 -21.17
C LEU A 23 -8.25 10.22 -19.77
N TRP A 24 -8.19 9.14 -18.99
CA TRP A 24 -8.76 9.10 -17.64
C TRP A 24 -7.92 9.83 -16.60
N THR A 25 -6.59 9.80 -16.74
CA THR A 25 -5.67 10.48 -15.81
C THR A 25 -6.07 11.94 -15.53
N PRO A 26 -6.21 12.84 -16.52
CA PRO A 26 -6.53 14.24 -16.24
C PRO A 26 -7.91 14.42 -15.58
N LEU A 27 -8.89 13.55 -15.87
CA LEU A 27 -10.20 13.59 -15.22
C LEU A 27 -10.09 13.27 -13.73
N LEU A 28 -9.29 12.25 -13.38
CA LEU A 28 -9.05 11.88 -11.99
C LEU A 28 -8.19 12.91 -11.25
N GLU A 29 -7.27 13.60 -11.96
CA GLU A 29 -6.51 14.73 -11.42
C GLU A 29 -7.41 15.94 -11.13
N GLU A 30 -8.34 16.28 -12.04
CA GLU A 30 -9.28 17.38 -11.85
C GLU A 30 -10.18 17.16 -10.63
N LEU A 31 -10.63 15.91 -10.43
CA LEU A 31 -11.41 15.49 -9.26
C LEU A 31 -10.57 15.43 -7.96
N GLY A 32 -9.25 15.54 -8.05
CA GLY A 32 -8.33 15.54 -6.90
C GLY A 32 -7.98 14.16 -6.35
N TYR A 33 -8.45 13.08 -6.99
CA TYR A 33 -8.20 11.70 -6.55
C TYR A 33 -6.76 11.27 -6.77
N ILE A 34 -6.13 11.77 -7.85
CA ILE A 34 -4.74 11.44 -8.18
C ILE A 34 -3.93 12.69 -8.57
N ASP A 35 -2.61 12.59 -8.45
CA ASP A 35 -1.64 13.43 -9.17
C ASP A 35 -0.66 12.49 -9.85
N ALA A 36 -0.55 12.60 -11.18
CA ALA A 36 0.12 11.61 -11.99
C ALA A 36 1.22 12.24 -12.86
N ARG A 37 2.44 11.71 -12.77
CA ARG A 37 3.57 12.20 -13.56
C ARG A 37 4.38 11.05 -14.14
N PRO A 38 4.83 11.14 -15.42
CA PRO A 38 5.82 10.21 -15.94
C PRO A 38 7.08 10.26 -15.08
N HIS A 39 7.60 9.10 -14.71
CA HIS A 39 8.87 8.97 -14.02
C HIS A 39 9.98 8.74 -15.04
N TYR A 40 11.06 9.50 -14.90
CA TYR A 40 12.20 9.43 -15.81
C TYR A 40 13.37 8.75 -15.11
N THR A 41 13.95 7.78 -15.79
CA THR A 41 15.17 7.11 -15.39
C THR A 41 16.15 7.07 -16.56
N THR A 42 17.23 6.33 -16.40
CA THR A 42 18.20 6.08 -17.48
C THR A 42 18.25 4.61 -17.85
N MET A 43 18.52 4.33 -19.11
CA MET A 43 18.77 2.98 -19.62
C MET A 43 20.03 2.98 -20.48
N THR A 44 20.77 1.88 -20.42
CA THR A 44 21.95 1.65 -21.26
C THR A 44 21.51 1.00 -22.57
N THR A 45 21.80 1.66 -23.68
CA THR A 45 21.57 1.14 -25.03
C THR A 45 22.53 -0.02 -25.34
N PRO A 46 22.25 -0.86 -26.36
CA PRO A 46 23.18 -1.91 -26.77
C PRO A 46 24.58 -1.41 -27.14
N GLY A 47 24.71 -0.15 -27.56
CA GLY A 47 25.99 0.51 -27.86
C GLY A 47 26.72 1.09 -26.63
N GLY A 48 26.24 0.84 -25.41
CA GLY A 48 26.85 1.30 -24.16
C GLY A 48 26.51 2.74 -23.75
N GLN A 49 25.72 3.47 -24.54
CA GLN A 49 25.30 4.83 -24.22
C GLN A 49 24.12 4.84 -23.24
N ARG A 50 24.19 5.66 -22.19
CA ARG A 50 23.07 5.93 -21.27
C ARG A 50 22.15 7.00 -21.84
N ILE A 51 20.84 6.72 -21.90
CA ILE A 51 19.81 7.65 -22.39
C ILE A 51 18.68 7.80 -21.37
N PRO A 52 18.05 8.98 -21.25
CA PRO A 52 16.87 9.16 -20.42
C PRO A 52 15.66 8.49 -21.06
N VAL A 53 14.88 7.77 -20.26
CA VAL A 53 13.67 7.05 -20.69
C VAL A 53 12.61 7.10 -19.60
N ILE A 54 11.36 6.87 -19.97
CA ILE A 54 10.26 6.71 -19.01
C ILE A 54 10.19 5.24 -18.61
N ASP A 55 10.25 4.95 -17.30
CA ASP A 55 10.12 3.58 -16.75
C ASP A 55 8.75 3.30 -16.13
N GLY A 56 7.89 4.31 -16.02
CA GLY A 56 6.56 4.20 -15.46
C GLY A 56 5.91 5.55 -15.23
N THR A 57 4.76 5.52 -14.58
CA THR A 57 4.03 6.70 -14.11
C THR A 57 3.97 6.62 -12.59
N LEU A 58 4.28 7.73 -11.92
CA LEU A 58 3.99 7.90 -10.51
C LEU A 58 2.55 8.35 -10.33
N TYR A 59 1.85 7.71 -9.41
CA TYR A 59 0.50 8.07 -9.00
C TYR A 59 0.50 8.38 -7.52
N ALA A 60 0.38 9.66 -7.15
CA ALA A 60 -0.10 10.00 -5.82
C ALA A 60 -1.60 9.72 -5.79
N ILE A 61 -2.07 9.03 -4.74
CA ILE A 61 -3.48 8.69 -4.55
C ILE A 61 -3.95 9.27 -3.22
N CYS A 62 -5.10 9.94 -3.25
CA CYS A 62 -5.78 10.45 -2.08
C CYS A 62 -7.25 10.06 -2.13
N LEU A 63 -7.71 9.31 -1.13
CA LEU A 63 -9.12 8.94 -0.95
C LEU A 63 -9.80 9.79 0.12
N GLN A 64 -9.07 10.68 0.78
CA GLN A 64 -9.59 11.53 1.84
C GLN A 64 -10.43 12.67 1.24
N PRO A 65 -11.68 12.87 1.69
CA PRO A 65 -12.49 14.01 1.29
C PRO A 65 -11.78 15.34 1.60
N GLY A 66 -11.85 16.29 0.67
CA GLY A 66 -11.29 17.64 0.83
C GLY A 66 -9.77 17.74 0.64
N HIS A 67 -9.08 16.62 0.44
CA HIS A 67 -7.65 16.60 0.16
C HIS A 67 -7.41 16.33 -1.33
N LYS A 68 -6.32 16.87 -1.85
CA LYS A 68 -5.88 16.60 -3.22
C LYS A 68 -4.62 15.77 -3.17
N ALA A 69 -4.61 14.68 -3.93
CA ALA A 69 -3.38 13.96 -4.19
C ALA A 69 -2.34 14.91 -4.78
N LYS A 70 -1.09 14.78 -4.32
CA LYS A 70 0.01 15.60 -4.82
C LYS A 70 1.31 14.83 -4.74
N LEU A 71 2.05 14.81 -5.85
CA LEU A 71 3.42 14.33 -5.90
C LEU A 71 4.36 15.41 -5.37
N THR A 72 5.30 15.01 -4.52
CA THR A 72 6.37 15.86 -4.00
C THR A 72 7.61 15.76 -4.88
N TYR A 73 8.56 16.68 -4.69
CA TYR A 73 9.86 16.59 -5.36
C TYR A 73 10.63 15.32 -4.97
N GLN A 74 10.50 14.88 -3.72
CA GLN A 74 11.13 13.65 -3.25
C GLN A 74 10.56 12.44 -4.01
N ASP A 75 9.25 12.41 -4.23
CA ASP A 75 8.60 11.35 -5.00
C ASP A 75 9.13 11.32 -6.44
N LEU A 76 9.36 12.48 -7.05
CA LEU A 76 9.83 12.57 -8.44
C LEU A 76 11.33 12.28 -8.61
N SER A 77 12.13 12.40 -7.54
CA SER A 77 13.59 12.23 -7.58
C SER A 77 14.08 10.88 -7.05
N ALA A 78 13.20 10.11 -6.40
CA ALA A 78 13.53 8.79 -5.90
C ALA A 78 13.77 7.79 -7.05
N GLN A 79 14.72 6.86 -6.85
CA GLN A 79 14.93 5.77 -7.78
C GLN A 79 14.01 4.59 -7.45
N TYR A 80 12.97 4.40 -8.24
CA TYR A 80 12.03 3.29 -8.07
C TYR A 80 12.52 2.00 -8.72
N ARG A 81 13.37 2.11 -9.75
CA ARG A 81 13.81 0.92 -10.49
C ARG A 81 15.11 1.05 -11.26
N ASN A 82 15.64 -0.11 -11.63
CA ASN A 82 16.82 -0.26 -12.47
C ASN A 82 16.44 -1.00 -13.77
N LEU A 83 16.18 -0.23 -14.83
CA LEU A 83 15.77 -0.77 -16.13
C LEU A 83 16.79 -1.71 -16.75
N ASP A 84 18.08 -1.48 -16.53
CA ASP A 84 19.13 -2.33 -17.10
C ASP A 84 19.10 -3.72 -16.44
N GLU A 85 18.95 -3.75 -15.11
CA GLU A 85 18.78 -4.99 -14.37
C GLU A 85 17.49 -5.72 -14.77
N ASP A 86 16.38 -4.99 -14.93
CA ASP A 86 15.12 -5.59 -15.34
C ASP A 86 15.15 -6.15 -16.76
N ARG A 87 15.86 -5.51 -17.68
CA ARG A 87 16.07 -6.02 -19.04
C ARG A 87 16.88 -7.31 -19.02
N LEU A 88 17.97 -7.34 -18.25
CA LEU A 88 18.81 -8.53 -18.08
C LEU A 88 18.05 -9.68 -17.43
N ALA A 89 17.27 -9.40 -16.37
CA ALA A 89 16.46 -10.37 -15.66
C ALA A 89 15.16 -10.74 -16.41
N GLY A 90 14.83 -10.03 -17.49
CA GLY A 90 13.61 -10.25 -18.25
C GLY A 90 12.31 -9.81 -17.55
N ARG A 91 12.40 -8.91 -16.58
CA ARG A 91 11.29 -8.39 -15.77
C ARG A 91 10.69 -7.10 -16.37
N THR A 92 10.54 -7.05 -17.69
CA THR A 92 9.96 -5.89 -18.38
C THR A 92 8.43 -5.96 -18.41
N ALA A 93 7.76 -4.79 -18.42
CA ALA A 93 6.30 -4.70 -18.45
C ALA A 93 5.72 -5.45 -19.67
N TYR A 94 6.40 -5.33 -20.81
CA TYR A 94 6.08 -6.08 -22.03
C TYR A 94 6.05 -7.60 -21.82
N ARG A 95 7.09 -8.17 -21.19
CA ARG A 95 7.17 -9.62 -20.93
C ARG A 95 6.10 -10.07 -19.93
N VAL A 96 5.80 -9.24 -18.94
CA VAL A 96 4.72 -9.50 -17.97
C VAL A 96 3.36 -9.56 -18.69
N VAL A 97 3.03 -8.55 -19.50
CA VAL A 97 1.76 -8.53 -20.26
C VAL A 97 1.66 -9.72 -21.20
N GLN A 98 2.73 -10.04 -21.94
CA GLN A 98 2.75 -11.20 -22.84
C GLN A 98 2.51 -12.52 -22.09
N ARG A 99 3.07 -12.67 -20.89
CA ARG A 99 2.83 -13.87 -20.06
C ARG A 99 1.39 -13.91 -19.54
N ALA A 100 0.82 -12.77 -19.17
CA ALA A 100 -0.57 -12.65 -18.75
C ALA A 100 -1.54 -13.06 -19.88
N GLU A 101 -1.29 -12.63 -21.11
CA GLU A 101 -2.07 -13.02 -22.28
C GLU A 101 -2.03 -14.53 -22.53
N LYS A 102 -0.84 -15.14 -22.44
CA LYS A 102 -0.70 -16.59 -22.56
C LYS A 102 -1.47 -17.36 -21.50
N LEU A 103 -1.46 -16.88 -20.25
CA LEU A 103 -2.24 -17.48 -19.16
C LEU A 103 -3.74 -17.39 -19.43
N GLY A 104 -4.22 -16.24 -19.91
CA GLY A 104 -5.62 -16.08 -20.30
C GLY A 104 -6.02 -17.01 -21.44
N GLN A 105 -5.18 -17.16 -22.47
CA GLN A 105 -5.41 -18.10 -23.59
C GLN A 105 -5.43 -19.56 -23.14
N GLN A 106 -4.57 -19.94 -22.20
CA GLN A 106 -4.54 -21.28 -21.61
C GLN A 106 -5.81 -21.56 -20.80
N GLU A 107 -6.26 -20.59 -20.01
CA GLU A 107 -7.49 -20.68 -19.23
C GLU A 107 -8.72 -20.86 -20.15
N THR A 108 -8.83 -20.07 -21.22
CA THR A 108 -9.91 -20.21 -22.21
C THR A 108 -9.86 -21.56 -22.93
N ALA A 109 -8.67 -22.01 -23.36
CA ALA A 109 -8.52 -23.30 -24.03
C ALA A 109 -8.87 -24.47 -23.09
N ASN A 110 -8.49 -24.38 -21.81
CA ASN A 110 -8.84 -25.37 -20.80
C ASN A 110 -10.34 -25.39 -20.51
N ALA A 111 -11.00 -24.23 -20.45
CA ALA A 111 -12.44 -24.13 -20.29
C ALA A 111 -13.21 -24.69 -21.49
N GLU A 112 -12.76 -24.42 -22.72
CA GLU A 112 -13.33 -25.00 -23.95
C GLU A 112 -13.17 -26.53 -23.99
N ASN A 113 -12.01 -27.05 -23.58
CA ASN A 113 -11.79 -28.48 -23.47
C ASN A 113 -12.63 -29.14 -22.36
N ALA A 114 -12.81 -28.46 -21.22
CA ALA A 114 -13.65 -28.94 -20.12
C ALA A 114 -15.14 -28.97 -20.50
N ASN A 115 -15.62 -27.98 -21.26
CA ASN A 115 -17.00 -27.95 -21.78
C ASN A 115 -17.27 -29.00 -22.87
N ARG A 116 -16.24 -29.59 -23.48
CA ARG A 116 -16.37 -30.75 -24.39
C ARG A 116 -16.51 -32.08 -23.65
N VAL A 117 -16.23 -32.13 -22.35
CA VAL A 117 -16.45 -33.31 -21.50
C VAL A 117 -17.87 -33.21 -20.93
N LEU A 118 -18.76 -34.10 -21.37
CA LEU A 118 -20.10 -34.24 -20.81
C LEU A 118 -19.99 -34.78 -19.38
N ASP A 119 -20.13 -33.91 -18.36
CA ASP A 119 -20.57 -34.37 -17.04
C ASP A 119 -21.20 -33.26 -16.17
N GLY A 120 -22.54 -33.28 -16.18
CA GLY A 120 -23.47 -33.21 -15.05
C GLY A 120 -23.44 -32.10 -13.99
N GLU A 121 -22.30 -31.63 -13.49
CA GLU A 121 -22.27 -31.07 -12.12
C GLU A 121 -21.31 -29.88 -11.88
N LYS A 122 -21.19 -28.93 -12.82
CA LYS A 122 -20.20 -27.83 -12.66
C LYS A 122 -20.73 -26.41 -12.80
N ASN A 123 -21.89 -26.11 -12.24
CA ASN A 123 -22.34 -24.72 -12.10
C ASN A 123 -22.87 -24.41 -10.69
N MET A 124 -21.98 -24.35 -9.69
CA MET A 124 -22.29 -23.57 -8.49
C MET A 124 -22.16 -22.08 -8.81
N ARG A 125 -23.30 -21.42 -8.91
CA ARG A 125 -23.46 -20.00 -9.16
C ARG A 125 -22.94 -19.21 -7.95
N GLY A 126 -21.85 -18.46 -8.11
CA GLY A 126 -21.41 -17.48 -7.10
C GLY A 126 -19.91 -17.39 -6.81
N SER A 127 -19.08 -18.33 -7.27
CA SER A 127 -17.62 -18.20 -7.14
C SER A 127 -17.03 -17.57 -8.40
N THR A 128 -16.99 -16.25 -8.47
CA THR A 128 -16.22 -15.55 -9.50
C THR A 128 -14.75 -15.59 -9.10
N ALA A 129 -14.07 -16.72 -9.33
CA ALA A 129 -12.62 -16.72 -9.37
C ALA A 129 -12.19 -15.64 -10.37
N SER A 130 -11.36 -14.69 -9.94
CA SER A 130 -10.80 -13.70 -10.86
C SER A 130 -10.00 -14.45 -11.93
N PRO A 131 -10.16 -14.14 -13.23
CA PRO A 131 -9.43 -14.83 -14.30
C PRO A 131 -7.93 -14.87 -14.00
N MET A 132 -7.26 -15.98 -14.34
CA MET A 132 -5.83 -16.18 -14.04
C MET A 132 -4.96 -15.02 -14.56
N LYS A 133 -5.33 -14.45 -15.70
CA LYS A 133 -4.72 -13.24 -16.27
C LYS A 133 -4.79 -12.05 -15.31
N ALA A 134 -5.97 -11.74 -14.79
CA ALA A 134 -6.21 -10.59 -13.91
C ALA A 134 -5.54 -10.77 -12.55
N GLN A 135 -5.52 -12.00 -12.02
CA GLN A 135 -4.80 -12.29 -10.78
C GLN A 135 -3.29 -12.13 -10.98
N TYR A 136 -2.73 -12.71 -12.04
CA TYR A 136 -1.30 -12.59 -12.34
C TYR A 136 -0.86 -11.12 -12.53
N LEU A 137 -1.60 -10.34 -13.32
CA LEU A 137 -1.31 -8.93 -13.53
C LEU A 137 -1.42 -8.12 -12.24
N ARG A 138 -2.41 -8.39 -11.38
CA ARG A 138 -2.54 -7.74 -10.07
C ARG A 138 -1.34 -8.03 -9.18
N GLU A 139 -0.90 -9.28 -9.06
CA GLU A 139 0.28 -9.62 -8.25
C GLU A 139 1.56 -8.97 -8.79
N GLN A 140 1.70 -8.89 -10.11
CA GLN A 140 2.83 -8.17 -10.72
C GLN A 140 2.74 -6.66 -10.46
N LEU A 141 1.56 -6.07 -10.61
CA LEU A 141 1.35 -4.65 -10.28
C LEU A 141 1.64 -4.37 -8.81
N LYS A 142 1.22 -5.23 -7.88
CA LYS A 142 1.59 -5.11 -6.46
C LYS A 142 3.10 -5.14 -6.27
N ALA A 143 3.78 -6.12 -6.85
CA ALA A 143 5.24 -6.21 -6.77
C ALA A 143 5.97 -5.00 -7.39
N TRP A 144 5.34 -4.31 -8.35
CA TRP A 144 5.88 -3.11 -9.00
C TRP A 144 5.52 -1.81 -8.29
N ALA A 145 4.31 -1.74 -7.71
CA ALA A 145 3.76 -0.58 -7.01
C ALA A 145 4.50 -0.30 -5.69
N VAL A 146 5.11 -1.34 -5.14
CA VAL A 146 5.81 -1.28 -3.87
C VAL A 146 7.22 -0.74 -4.13
N THR A 147 7.51 0.42 -3.53
CA THR A 147 8.84 1.03 -3.45
C THR A 147 9.90 -0.04 -3.16
N PRO A 148 11.07 -0.06 -3.82
CA PRO A 148 12.13 -0.98 -3.44
C PRO A 148 12.43 -0.86 -1.94
N GLY A 149 12.12 -1.91 -1.17
CA GLY A 149 12.28 -1.93 0.29
C GLY A 149 11.03 -1.72 1.14
N GLN A 150 9.88 -1.38 0.56
CA GLN A 150 8.59 -1.65 1.21
C GLN A 150 8.12 -3.05 0.78
N VAL A 151 7.34 -3.75 1.61
CA VAL A 151 6.79 -5.10 1.31
C VAL A 151 5.32 -5.18 1.73
N GLN A 152 4.74 -4.09 2.25
CA GLN A 152 3.39 -4.08 2.78
C GLN A 152 2.41 -3.40 1.81
N ASP A 153 1.24 -4.02 1.63
CA ASP A 153 0.13 -3.48 0.85
C ASP A 153 -0.24 -2.08 1.41
N PRO A 154 -0.19 -1.01 0.60
CA PRO A 154 -0.37 0.35 1.09
C PRO A 154 -1.85 0.78 1.15
N LEU A 155 -2.79 -0.15 0.87
CA LEU A 155 -4.22 0.06 1.02
C LEU A 155 -4.58 -0.04 2.50
N PHE A 156 -4.40 1.10 3.15
CA PHE A 156 -4.65 1.32 4.56
C PHE A 156 -6.05 0.89 4.99
N ALA A 157 -6.14 0.32 6.18
CA ALA A 157 -7.34 0.14 6.98
C ALA A 157 -7.92 1.52 7.35
N ASP A 158 -8.48 2.26 6.39
CA ASP A 158 -9.03 3.59 6.62
C ASP A 158 -10.33 3.49 7.46
N PRO A 159 -10.38 4.06 8.67
CA PRO A 159 -11.57 4.04 9.54
C PRO A 159 -12.80 4.73 8.92
N ARG A 160 -12.65 5.43 7.79
CA ARG A 160 -13.76 6.02 7.02
C ARG A 160 -14.34 5.08 5.98
N ILE A 161 -13.60 4.05 5.58
CA ILE A 161 -13.98 3.08 4.56
C ILE A 161 -14.43 1.77 5.21
N PHE A 162 -13.74 1.35 6.27
CA PHE A 162 -14.01 0.11 6.99
C PHE A 162 -14.92 0.34 8.19
N SER A 163 -15.82 -0.60 8.45
CA SER A 163 -16.54 -0.69 9.72
C SER A 163 -15.55 -0.98 10.87
N PRO A 164 -15.93 -0.71 12.14
CA PRO A 164 -15.05 -0.98 13.28
C PRO A 164 -14.54 -2.43 13.34
N ASP A 165 -15.39 -3.40 13.03
CA ASP A 165 -15.03 -4.82 13.04
C ASP A 165 -14.02 -5.16 11.93
N GLU A 166 -14.23 -4.61 10.72
CA GLU A 166 -13.29 -4.77 9.61
C GLU A 166 -11.95 -4.07 9.89
N LEU A 167 -11.99 -2.94 10.61
CA LEU A 167 -10.80 -2.21 11.01
C LEU A 167 -9.97 -2.99 12.04
N GLU A 168 -10.62 -3.62 13.01
CA GLU A 168 -9.95 -4.53 13.96
C GLU A 168 -9.28 -5.70 13.25
N GLU A 169 -9.90 -6.25 12.21
CA GLU A 169 -9.30 -7.34 11.43
C GLU A 169 -8.13 -6.87 10.55
N ALA A 170 -8.20 -5.63 10.04
CA ALA A 170 -7.23 -5.10 9.08
C ALA A 170 -5.98 -4.50 9.74
N VAL A 171 -6.09 -3.92 10.95
CA VAL A 171 -4.95 -3.30 11.65
C VAL A 171 -4.20 -4.36 12.47
N ARG A 172 -3.06 -4.83 11.98
CA ARG A 172 -2.33 -5.96 12.59
C ARG A 172 -0.91 -5.65 13.04
N THR A 173 -0.31 -4.60 12.51
CA THR A 173 1.11 -4.29 12.72
C THR A 173 1.31 -2.94 13.40
N VAL A 174 2.50 -2.73 13.98
CA VAL A 174 2.90 -1.41 14.52
C VAL A 174 2.86 -0.34 13.43
N GLN A 175 3.26 -0.72 12.21
CA GLN A 175 3.25 0.17 11.05
C GLN A 175 1.82 0.61 10.69
N ASP A 176 0.84 -0.30 10.72
CA ASP A 176 -0.57 0.04 10.50
C ASP A 176 -1.05 1.11 11.49
N VAL A 177 -0.68 0.95 12.76
CA VAL A 177 -1.05 1.93 13.79
C VAL A 177 -0.38 3.28 13.54
N ILE A 178 0.92 3.31 13.22
CA ILE A 178 1.67 4.55 12.93
C ILE A 178 0.97 5.38 11.85
N TYR A 179 0.59 4.73 10.75
CA TYR A 179 -0.07 5.39 9.64
C TYR A 179 -1.50 5.84 9.95
N LEU A 180 -2.18 5.20 10.91
CA LEU A 180 -3.53 5.58 11.34
C LEU A 180 -3.58 6.60 12.48
N LEU A 181 -2.46 6.88 13.16
CA LEU A 181 -2.41 7.89 14.21
C LEU A 181 -2.97 9.26 13.80
N PRO A 182 -2.67 9.81 12.60
CA PRO A 182 -3.26 11.08 12.16
C PRO A 182 -4.80 11.05 12.11
N ALA A 183 -5.41 9.89 11.79
CA ALA A 183 -6.86 9.74 11.74
C ALA A 183 -7.52 9.94 13.11
N VAL A 184 -6.78 9.80 14.22
CA VAL A 184 -7.27 10.12 15.58
C VAL A 184 -7.59 11.61 15.72
N ALA A 185 -6.74 12.49 15.15
CA ALA A 185 -7.00 13.93 15.15
C ALA A 185 -8.20 14.28 14.27
N GLU A 186 -8.32 13.63 13.12
CA GLU A 186 -9.39 13.88 12.14
C GLU A 186 -10.74 13.22 12.49
N SER A 187 -10.76 12.31 13.47
CA SER A 187 -11.97 11.59 13.89
C SER A 187 -12.95 12.52 14.61
N GLU A 188 -14.25 12.31 14.42
CA GLU A 188 -15.30 12.95 15.23
C GLU A 188 -15.15 12.57 16.71
N ALA A 189 -15.52 13.47 17.62
CA ALA A 189 -15.36 13.28 19.06
C ALA A 189 -15.98 11.95 19.56
N ASN A 190 -17.14 11.56 19.01
CA ASN A 190 -17.86 10.35 19.38
C ASN A 190 -17.21 9.05 18.86
N LYS A 191 -16.37 9.14 17.81
CA LYS A 191 -15.72 7.98 17.17
C LYS A 191 -14.27 7.81 17.58
N ARG A 192 -13.64 8.88 18.09
CA ARG A 192 -12.23 8.89 18.50
C ARG A 192 -11.93 7.85 19.57
N ALA A 193 -12.79 7.70 20.57
CA ALA A 193 -12.61 6.70 21.64
C ALA A 193 -12.55 5.26 21.10
N ALA A 194 -13.42 4.94 20.16
CA ALA A 194 -13.43 3.63 19.50
C ALA A 194 -12.14 3.40 18.69
N LEU A 195 -11.75 4.37 17.85
CA LEU A 195 -10.51 4.29 17.08
C LEU A 195 -9.28 4.10 17.99
N VAL A 196 -9.19 4.83 19.10
CA VAL A 196 -8.09 4.65 20.05
C VAL A 196 -8.11 3.26 20.70
N GLY A 197 -9.29 2.70 20.98
CA GLY A 197 -9.44 1.32 21.44
C GLY A 197 -8.90 0.31 20.43
N ILE A 198 -9.28 0.47 19.15
CA ILE A 198 -8.83 -0.41 18.06
C ILE A 198 -7.30 -0.34 17.90
N LEU A 199 -6.75 0.88 17.79
CA LEU A 199 -5.31 1.08 17.64
C LEU A 199 -4.51 0.59 18.86
N GLY A 200 -5.02 0.79 20.08
CA GLY A 200 -4.38 0.31 21.30
C GLY A 200 -4.38 -1.22 21.40
N THR A 201 -5.44 -1.87 20.93
CA THR A 201 -5.55 -3.34 20.84
C THR A 201 -4.59 -3.89 19.80
N ALA A 202 -4.55 -3.30 18.61
CA ALA A 202 -3.63 -3.68 17.56
C ALA A 202 -2.16 -3.52 17.98
N LEU A 203 -1.80 -2.45 18.70
CA LEU A 203 -0.44 -2.30 19.27
C LEU A 203 -0.10 -3.40 20.25
N ALA A 204 -1.01 -3.73 21.17
CA ALA A 204 -0.78 -4.74 22.18
C ALA A 204 -0.50 -6.11 21.54
N HIS A 205 -1.32 -6.49 20.56
CA HIS A 205 -1.11 -7.73 19.79
C HIS A 205 0.15 -7.70 18.93
N ALA A 206 0.40 -6.61 18.19
CA ALA A 206 1.56 -6.50 17.29
C ALA A 206 2.90 -6.56 18.05
N LEU A 207 2.90 -6.13 19.31
CA LEU A 207 4.08 -6.10 20.18
C LEU A 207 4.16 -7.31 21.14
N ASP A 208 3.23 -8.25 21.06
CA ASP A 208 3.11 -9.38 22.01
C ASP A 208 3.05 -8.90 23.48
N ASP A 209 2.32 -7.81 23.72
CA ASP A 209 2.22 -7.06 24.98
C ASP A 209 0.74 -6.79 25.35
N ASP A 210 -0.07 -7.85 25.30
CA ASP A 210 -1.53 -7.79 25.55
C ASP A 210 -1.89 -7.19 26.92
N HIS A 211 -1.04 -7.41 27.93
CA HIS A 211 -1.24 -6.87 29.27
C HIS A 211 -1.10 -5.34 29.34
N SER A 212 -0.46 -4.71 28.35
CA SER A 212 -0.25 -3.27 28.27
C SER A 212 -1.28 -2.55 27.39
N GLN A 213 -2.32 -3.21 26.89
CA GLN A 213 -3.36 -2.63 26.03
C GLN A 213 -3.91 -1.29 26.57
N ARG A 214 -4.33 -1.25 27.84
CA ARG A 214 -4.84 -0.02 28.47
C ARG A 214 -3.81 1.11 28.50
N TRP A 215 -2.54 0.76 28.64
CA TRP A 215 -1.45 1.72 28.61
C TRP A 215 -1.26 2.28 27.20
N TYR A 216 -1.32 1.45 26.15
CA TYR A 216 -1.26 1.92 24.76
C TYR A 216 -2.42 2.86 24.42
N CYS A 217 -3.66 2.52 24.79
CA CYS A 217 -4.80 3.42 24.61
C CYS A 217 -4.55 4.79 25.28
N LYS A 218 -4.02 4.78 26.52
CA LYS A 218 -3.68 6.01 27.23
C LYS A 218 -2.55 6.80 26.55
N ALA A 219 -1.54 6.12 26.02
CA ALA A 219 -0.43 6.76 25.30
C ALA A 219 -0.93 7.48 24.04
N ILE A 220 -1.80 6.83 23.25
CA ILE A 220 -2.43 7.44 22.06
C ILE A 220 -3.31 8.62 22.47
N TRP A 221 -4.10 8.50 23.55
CA TRP A 221 -4.94 9.60 24.04
C TRP A 221 -4.12 10.80 24.50
N ASN A 222 -3.01 10.57 25.20
CA ASN A 222 -2.08 11.62 25.62
C ASN A 222 -1.41 12.30 24.43
N ALA A 223 -1.03 11.53 23.40
CA ALA A 223 -0.47 12.05 22.16
C ALA A 223 -1.47 12.96 21.43
N TRP A 224 -2.75 12.57 21.38
CA TRP A 224 -3.82 13.42 20.85
C TRP A 224 -4.02 14.70 21.67
N ASN A 225 -4.03 14.62 23.01
CA ASN A 225 -4.12 15.83 23.85
C ASN A 225 -2.95 16.79 23.58
N ALA A 226 -1.72 16.26 23.47
CA ALA A 226 -0.55 17.06 23.13
C ALA A 226 -0.63 17.66 21.71
N GLU A 227 -1.24 16.96 20.74
CA GLU A 227 -1.54 17.49 19.41
C GLU A 227 -2.49 18.68 19.47
N VAL A 228 -3.58 18.58 20.23
CA VAL A 228 -4.57 19.66 20.43
C VAL A 228 -3.94 20.89 21.11
N GLU A 229 -2.95 20.67 21.97
CA GLU A 229 -2.16 21.73 22.60
C GLU A 229 -1.05 22.31 21.67
N GLY A 230 -0.92 21.82 20.43
CA GLY A 230 0.05 22.30 19.45
C GLY A 230 1.47 21.77 19.63
N ARG A 231 1.64 20.67 20.40
CA ARG A 231 2.96 20.07 20.70
C ARG A 231 3.34 18.92 19.75
N GLY A 232 2.53 18.63 18.73
CA GLY A 232 2.81 17.58 17.73
C GLY A 232 2.86 16.16 18.31
N GLY A 233 2.07 15.88 19.34
CA GLY A 233 2.15 14.63 20.11
C GLY A 233 1.93 13.36 19.29
N LEU A 234 1.08 13.39 18.26
CA LEU A 234 0.85 12.23 17.40
C LEU A 234 2.07 11.93 16.53
N GLN A 235 2.73 12.97 16.01
CA GLN A 235 3.97 12.82 15.25
C GLN A 235 5.10 12.26 16.11
N VAL A 236 5.22 12.74 17.36
CA VAL A 236 6.21 12.22 18.32
C VAL A 236 5.94 10.74 18.61
N LEU A 237 4.70 10.36 18.90
CA LEU A 237 4.34 8.97 19.14
C LEU A 237 4.64 8.07 17.93
N ALA A 238 4.28 8.52 16.73
CA ALA A 238 4.57 7.81 15.49
C ALA A 238 6.08 7.55 15.31
N ALA A 239 6.92 8.55 15.53
CA ALA A 239 8.37 8.41 15.42
C ALA A 239 8.94 7.42 16.45
N GLN A 240 8.45 7.45 17.69
CA GLN A 240 8.91 6.53 18.74
C GLN A 240 8.45 5.09 18.50
N LEU A 241 7.25 4.89 17.96
CA LEU A 241 6.76 3.58 17.54
C LEU A 241 7.57 3.03 16.36
N ALA A 242 7.88 3.87 15.37
CA ALA A 242 8.72 3.46 14.24
C ALA A 242 10.10 2.99 14.72
N ARG A 243 10.71 3.72 15.65
CA ARG A 243 11.99 3.29 16.25
C ARG A 243 11.86 2.01 17.06
N LEU A 244 10.79 1.88 17.86
CA LEU A 244 10.51 0.68 18.65
C LEU A 244 10.39 -0.57 17.77
N ASP A 245 9.70 -0.45 16.63
CA ASP A 245 9.57 -1.58 15.70
C ASP A 245 10.93 -1.98 15.12
N VAL A 246 11.77 -1.01 14.74
CA VAL A 246 13.16 -1.29 14.33
C VAL A 246 13.95 -2.00 15.44
N ASP A 247 13.89 -1.50 16.68
CA ASP A 247 14.62 -2.14 17.79
C ASP A 247 14.14 -3.56 18.06
N ARG A 248 12.85 -3.87 17.82
CA ARG A 248 12.33 -5.23 17.97
C ARG A 248 12.95 -6.20 16.97
N HIS A 249 13.23 -5.72 15.76
CA HIS A 249 13.92 -6.51 14.74
C HIS A 249 15.43 -6.62 15.02
N GLU A 250 16.04 -5.57 15.55
CA GLU A 250 17.46 -5.57 15.92
C GLU A 250 17.73 -6.39 17.21
N TRP A 251 16.81 -6.34 18.17
CA TRP A 251 16.91 -6.97 19.49
C TRP A 251 15.89 -8.09 19.60
N GLY A 252 16.28 -9.31 19.21
CA GLY A 252 15.39 -10.49 19.21
C GLY A 252 14.80 -10.93 20.56
N SER A 253 14.93 -10.14 21.64
CA SER A 253 14.39 -10.45 22.98
C SER A 253 13.85 -9.24 23.76
N LEU A 254 13.30 -8.23 23.09
CA LEU A 254 12.70 -7.08 23.78
C LEU A 254 11.46 -7.50 24.60
N LYS A 255 11.63 -7.70 25.92
CA LYS A 255 10.58 -8.24 26.80
C LYS A 255 9.51 -7.24 27.26
N ARG A 256 9.76 -5.93 27.15
CA ARG A 256 8.89 -4.88 27.73
C ARG A 256 8.79 -3.67 26.80
N PRO A 257 8.10 -3.80 25.65
CA PRO A 257 8.02 -2.75 24.64
C PRO A 257 7.29 -1.49 25.18
N ALA A 258 6.21 -1.64 25.96
CA ALA A 258 5.54 -0.50 26.59
C ALA A 258 6.45 0.32 27.51
N ALA A 259 7.31 -0.36 28.30
CA ALA A 259 8.22 0.33 29.22
C ALA A 259 9.29 1.15 28.47
N LEU A 260 9.84 0.59 27.38
CA LEU A 260 10.80 1.28 26.54
C LEU A 260 10.16 2.48 25.84
N LEU A 261 8.96 2.30 25.29
CA LEU A 261 8.22 3.39 24.66
C LEU A 261 7.90 4.52 25.65
N ASN A 262 7.45 4.17 26.85
CA ASN A 262 7.20 5.15 27.93
C ASN A 262 8.46 5.94 28.31
N ALA A 263 9.62 5.27 28.40
CA ALA A 263 10.88 5.93 28.71
C ALA A 263 11.26 6.96 27.63
N ARG A 264 11.04 6.62 26.35
CA ARG A 264 11.30 7.50 25.21
C ARG A 264 10.35 8.68 25.11
N LEU A 265 9.06 8.44 25.33
CA LEU A 265 8.05 9.51 25.31
C LEU A 265 8.24 10.53 26.44
N ARG A 266 8.93 10.19 27.51
CA ARG A 266 9.29 11.16 28.57
C ARG A 266 10.52 11.99 28.23
N ALA A 267 11.36 11.52 27.32
CA ALA A 267 12.60 12.16 26.92
C ALA A 267 12.46 13.04 25.66
N ALA A 268 11.38 12.82 24.89
CA ALA A 268 10.98 13.61 23.74
C ALA A 268 10.15 14.84 24.15
#